data_AF-A0A3M2BTQ6-F1
#
_entry.id   AF-A0A3M2BTQ6-F1
#
_cell.length_a   1.000
_cell.length_b   1.000
_cell.length_c   1.000
_cell.angle_alpha   90.00
_cell.angle_beta   90.00
_cell.angle_gamma   90.00
#
_symmetry.space_group_name_H-M   'P 1'
#
loop_
_entity.id
_entity.type
_entity.pdbx_description
1 polymer ?
#
loop_
_entity_poly.entity_id
_entity_poly.type
_entity_poly.pdbx_seq_one_letter_code
_entity_poly.pdbx_strand_id
1 'polypeptide(L)' 'MDPQRLKQTYAMLESLDERLSYKLRPRGGGSMMRPSTDQLEERLRELATYTLELKDIVRHLIVAIASKPSPPPKG' A
#
# COMPACT_ATOMS: atom_id res chain seq x y z
N MET A 1 -2.53 21.80 0.90
CA MET A 1 -2.33 20.56 0.16
C MET A 1 -1.21 20.75 -0.85
N ASP A 2 -0.26 19.82 -0.90
CA ASP A 2 0.78 19.75 -1.94
C ASP A 2 0.36 18.74 -3.03
N PRO A 3 -0.02 19.20 -4.24
CA PRO A 3 -0.55 18.33 -5.29
C PRO A 3 0.51 17.39 -5.89
N GLN A 4 1.80 17.73 -5.82
CA GLN A 4 2.86 16.85 -6.31
C GLN A 4 3.06 15.68 -5.33
N ARG A 5 3.10 15.96 -4.03
CA ARG A 5 3.17 14.92 -2.99
C ARG A 5 1.95 14.01 -3.01
N LEU A 6 0.77 14.55 -3.30
CA LEU A 6 -0.45 13.76 -3.44
C LEU A 6 -0.35 12.76 -4.60
N LYS A 7 0.10 13.21 -5.78
CA LYS A 7 0.32 12.35 -6.95
C LYS A 7 1.34 11.25 -6.67
N GLN A 8 2.46 11.59 -6.02
CA GLN A 8 3.49 10.62 -5.64
C GLN A 8 2.94 9.57 -4.66
N THR A 9 2.21 10.02 -3.64
CA THR A 9 1.60 9.11 -2.64
C THR A 9 0.57 8.19 -3.29
N TYR A 10 -0.21 8.70 -4.24
CA TYR A 10 -1.15 7.90 -5.01
C TYR A 10 -0.46 6.83 -5.84
N ALA A 11 0.64 7.17 -6.54
CA ALA A 11 1.42 6.18 -7.29
C ALA A 11 2.02 5.08 -6.38
N MET A 12 2.45 5.43 -5.16
CA MET A 12 2.90 4.43 -4.17
C MET A 12 1.77 3.47 -3.77
N LEU A 13 0.55 3.99 -3.62
CA LEU A 13 -0.64 3.19 -3.29
C LEU A 13 -0.99 2.22 -4.43
N GLU A 14 -0.97 2.68 -5.68
CA GLU A 14 -1.21 1.81 -6.85
C GLU A 14 -0.15 0.70 -6.94
N SER A 15 1.13 1.03 -6.74
CA SER A 15 2.20 0.03 -6.73
C SER A 15 2.08 -0.98 -5.59
N LEU A 16 1.54 -0.57 -4.43
CA LEU A 16 1.24 -1.50 -3.33
C LEU A 16 0.09 -2.44 -3.70
N ASP A 17 -0.96 -1.91 -4.32
CA ASP A 17 -2.11 -2.71 -4.77
C ASP A 17 -1.69 -3.76 -5.80
N GLU A 18 -0.96 -3.35 -6.84
CA GLU A 18 -0.49 -4.24 -7.91
C GLU A 18 0.31 -5.44 -7.39
N ARG A 19 1.18 -5.23 -6.39
CA ARG A 19 2.04 -6.30 -5.86
C ARG A 19 1.32 -7.32 -5.01
N LEU A 20 0.29 -6.92 -4.27
CA LEU A 20 -0.20 -7.71 -3.14
C LEU A 20 -1.70 -8.01 -3.20
N SER A 21 -2.52 -7.25 -3.95
CA SER A 21 -3.94 -7.55 -4.08
C SER A 21 -4.21 -8.93 -4.70
N TYR A 22 -3.42 -9.36 -5.69
CA TYR A 22 -3.60 -10.69 -6.29
C TYR A 22 -3.16 -11.84 -5.36
N LYS A 23 -2.22 -11.57 -4.45
CA LYS A 23 -1.68 -12.57 -3.51
C LYS A 23 -2.61 -12.81 -2.33
N LEU A 24 -3.23 -11.72 -1.86
CA LEU A 24 -4.11 -11.72 -0.70
C LEU A 24 -5.56 -12.07 -1.05
N ARG A 25 -5.96 -11.95 -2.32
CA ARG A 25 -7.32 -12.33 -2.74
C ARG A 25 -7.51 -13.84 -2.58
N PRO A 26 -8.48 -14.28 -1.77
CA PRO A 26 -8.86 -15.69 -1.73
C PRO A 26 -9.29 -16.09 -3.14
N ARG A 27 -8.59 -17.05 -3.77
CA ARG A 27 -9.06 -17.66 -5.01
C ARG A 27 -10.31 -18.47 -4.69
N GLY A 28 -11.47 -17.85 -4.82
CA GLY A 28 -12.75 -18.55 -4.73
C GLY A 28 -12.78 -19.68 -5.77
N GLY A 29 -12.83 -20.93 -5.30
CA GLY A 29 -13.02 -22.11 -6.16
C GLY A 29 -11.86 -23.10 -6.25
N GLY A 30 -10.70 -22.87 -5.60
CA GLY A 30 -9.59 -23.83 -5.62
C GLY A 30 -9.57 -24.72 -4.39
N SER A 31 -10.05 -25.97 -4.52
CA SER A 31 -9.95 -27.13 -3.61
C SER A 31 -10.08 -26.91 -2.10
N MET A 32 -10.88 -27.75 -1.44
CA MET A 32 -11.05 -27.85 0.00
C MET A 32 -9.76 -28.35 0.72
N MET A 33 -8.60 -27.77 0.42
CA MET A 33 -7.33 -28.05 1.05
C MET A 33 -6.98 -26.90 1.99
N ARG A 34 -6.90 -27.22 3.28
CA ARG A 34 -6.37 -26.31 4.28
C ARG A 34 -4.93 -25.96 3.90
N PRO A 35 -4.55 -24.66 3.86
CA PRO A 35 -3.17 -24.27 3.59
C PRO A 35 -2.22 -24.90 4.62
N SER A 36 -1.00 -25.24 4.20
CA SER A 36 0.03 -25.72 5.12
C SER A 36 0.45 -24.60 6.08
N THR A 37 1.12 -24.98 7.18
CA THR A 37 1.71 -24.02 8.12
C THR A 37 2.69 -23.08 7.43
N ASP A 38 3.55 -23.60 6.55
CA ASP A 38 4.54 -22.79 5.84
C ASP A 38 3.88 -21.79 4.90
N GLN A 39 2.79 -22.19 4.23
CA GLN A 39 1.99 -21.29 3.40
C GLN A 39 1.33 -20.20 4.26
N LEU A 40 0.86 -20.54 5.46
CA LEU A 40 0.26 -19.58 6.37
C LEU A 40 1.30 -18.56 6.88
N GLU A 41 2.50 -19.02 7.26
CA GLU A 41 3.59 -18.15 7.70
C GLU A 41 4.01 -17.17 6.59
N GLU A 42 4.12 -17.65 5.35
CA GLU A 42 4.44 -16.79 4.21
C GLU A 42 3.33 -15.75 3.99
N ARG A 43 2.05 -16.15 4.02
CA ARG A 43 0.92 -15.22 3.90
C ARG A 43 0.91 -14.18 5.03
N LEU A 44 1.26 -14.57 6.25
CA LEU A 44 1.38 -13.65 7.38
C LEU A 44 2.52 -12.66 7.19
N ARG A 45 3.66 -13.09 6.66
CA ARG A 45 4.79 -12.22 6.31
C ARG A 45 4.42 -11.23 5.20
N GLU A 46 3.73 -11.70 4.16
CA GLU A 46 3.21 -10.85 3.08
C GLU A 46 2.21 -9.81 3.62
N LEU A 47 1.29 -10.23 4.49
CA LEU A 47 0.32 -9.35 5.13
C LEU A 47 0.99 -8.31 6.03
N ALA A 48 1.95 -8.71 6.86
CA ALA A 48 2.69 -7.79 7.73
C ALA A 48 3.45 -6.74 6.90
N THR A 49 4.10 -7.17 5.82
CA THR A 49 4.78 -6.26 4.87
C THR A 49 3.79 -5.28 4.26
N TYR A 50 2.64 -5.77 3.76
CA TYR A 50 1.57 -4.93 3.22
C TYR A 50 1.12 -3.85 4.21
N THR A 51 0.84 -4.25 5.46
CA THR A 51 0.33 -3.33 6.48
C THR A 51 1.34 -2.25 6.84
N LEU A 52 2.63 -2.58 6.92
CA LEU A 52 3.67 -1.59 7.19
C LEU A 52 3.79 -0.57 6.06
N GLU A 53 3.82 -1.02 4.81
CA GLU A 53 3.88 -0.14 3.64
C GLU A 53 2.63 0.74 3.53
N LEU A 54 1.44 0.18 3.75
CA LEU A 54 0.18 0.94 3.76
C LEU A 54 0.18 2.03 4.84
N LYS A 55 0.65 1.72 6.05
CA LYS A 55 0.78 2.69 7.15
C LYS A 55 1.64 3.88 6.74
N ASP A 56 2.76 3.64 6.06
CA ASP A 56 3.68 4.69 5.63
C ASP A 56 3.07 5.54 4.49
N ILE A 57 2.37 4.92 3.55
CA ILE A 57 1.62 5.63 2.48
C ILE A 57 0.52 6.52 3.09
N VAL A 58 -0.26 5.99 4.05
CA VAL A 58 -1.31 6.78 4.73
C VAL A 58 -0.69 7.96 5.49
N ARG A 59 0.46 7.75 6.14
CA ARG A 59 1.20 8.85 6.79
C ARG A 59 1.60 9.92 5.76
N HIS A 60 2.14 9.53 4.60
CA HIS A 60 2.48 10.46 3.53
C HIS A 60 1.26 11.21 2.99
N LEU A 61 0.11 10.53 2.88
CA LEU A 61 -1.15 11.13 2.44
C LEU A 61 -1.61 12.23 3.41
N ILE A 62 -1.60 11.93 4.71
CA ILE A 62 -1.98 12.90 5.75
C ILE A 62 -1.06 14.12 5.69
N VAL A 63 0.26 13.90 5.55
CA VAL A 63 1.23 15.00 5.41
C VAL A 63 0.97 15.82 4.15
N ALA A 64 0.72 15.19 3.00
CA ALA A 64 0.44 15.87 1.74
C ALA A 64 -0.82 16.74 1.81
N ILE A 65 -1.86 16.27 2.51
CA ILE A 65 -3.11 17.01 2.75
C ILE A 65 -2.85 18.19 3.69
N ALA A 66 -2.20 17.93 4.83
CA ALA A 66 -1.95 18.93 5.88
C ALA A 66 -0.91 20.00 5.50
N SER A 67 -0.02 19.72 4.55
CA SER A 67 1.02 20.66 4.12
C SER A 67 0.43 21.88 3.40
N LYS A 68 0.84 23.10 3.75
CA LYS A 68 0.51 24.32 2.98
C LYS A 68 1.18 24.25 1.59
N PRO A 69 0.58 24.83 0.53
CA PRO A 69 1.20 24.87 -0.80
C PRO A 69 2.57 25.56 -0.72
N SER A 70 3.58 24.97 -1.35
CA SER A 70 4.89 25.62 -1.48
C SER A 70 4.76 26.88 -2.36
N PRO A 71 5.26 28.05 -1.94
CA PRO A 71 5.23 29.24 -2.76
C PRO A 71 6.03 29.02 -4.05
N PRO A 72 5.61 29.60 -5.19
CA PRO A 72 6.31 29.45 -6.45
C PRO A 72 7.75 29.98 -6.34
N PRO A 73 8.71 29.39 -7.11
CA PRO A 73 10.09 29.86 -7.10
C PRO A 73 10.12 31.34 -7.50
N LYS A 74 10.77 32.16 -6.67
CA LYS A 74 11.04 33.55 -7.04
C LYS A 74 12.02 33.52 -8.21
N GLY A 75 11.55 33.94 -9.38
CA GLY A 75 12.38 34.22 -10.54
C GLY A 75 13.29 35.42 -10.33
#